data_AF-A0A4Y2J217-F1
#
_entry.id   AF-A0A4Y2J217-F1
#
_cell.length_a   1.000
_cell.length_b   1.000
_cell.length_c   1.000
_cell.angle_alpha   90.00
_cell.angle_beta   90.00
_cell.angle_gamma   90.00
#
_symmetry.space_group_name_H-M   'P 1'
#
loop_
_entity.id
_entity.type
_entity.pdbx_description
1 polymer ?
#
loop_
_entity_poly.entity_id
_entity_poly.type
_entity_poly.pdbx_seq_one_letter_code
_entity_poly.pdbx_strand_id
1 'polypeptide(L)'
;MSSQGPKEELLGLLPLSGKTRGEDIANAVQKCLEDNGIDINKIVSIETDGARSITGIHRGETSILHKKINHEILTLHCIIHEEAFCAQAFPTEIVEVMNLEIKIINSTLPSPV
;
A
#
# COMPACT_ATOMS: atom_id res chain seq x y z
N MET A 1 8.31 22.33 24.24
CA MET A 1 8.55 20.97 23.73
C MET A 1 8.48 21.05 22.22
N SER A 2 9.57 20.74 21.51
CA SER A 2 9.56 20.67 20.05
C SER A 2 8.64 19.52 19.64
N SER A 3 7.49 19.81 19.03
CA SER A 3 6.67 18.78 18.40
C SER A 3 7.33 18.41 17.08
N GLN A 4 8.28 17.47 17.14
CA GLN A 4 8.69 16.76 15.92
C GLN A 4 7.42 16.09 15.37
N GLY A 5 7.09 16.34 14.10
CA GLY A 5 5.96 15.71 13.42
C GLY A 5 6.12 14.19 13.28
N PRO A 6 5.17 13.51 12.62
CA PRO A 6 5.30 12.09 12.34
C PRO A 6 6.61 11.83 11.57
N LYS A 7 7.30 10.75 11.94
CA LYS A 7 8.52 10.30 11.28
C LYS A 7 8.18 9.12 10.39
N GLU A 8 8.60 9.17 9.14
CA GLU A 8 8.42 8.11 8.16
C GLU A 8 9.75 7.40 7.94
N GLU A 9 9.74 6.07 8.00
CA GLU A 9 10.93 5.23 7.80
C GLU A 9 10.57 3.94 7.07
N LEU A 10 11.49 3.47 6.22
CA LEU A 10 11.37 2.17 5.56
C LEU A 10 11.84 1.06 6.50
N LEU A 11 10.91 0.22 6.95
CA LEU A 11 11.22 -0.88 7.86
C LEU A 11 11.97 -2.04 7.16
N GLY A 12 11.63 -2.34 5.90
CA GLY A 12 12.29 -3.41 5.17
C GLY A 12 11.80 -3.58 3.73
N LEU A 13 12.64 -4.23 2.92
CA LEU A 13 12.32 -4.73 1.59
C LEU A 13 12.48 -6.24 1.60
N LEU A 14 11.36 -6.95 1.59
CA LEU A 14 11.32 -8.39 1.84
C LEU A 14 11.10 -9.13 0.52
N PRO A 15 12.04 -9.97 0.07
CA PRO A 15 11.77 -10.87 -1.03
C PRO A 15 10.77 -11.93 -0.56
N LEU A 16 9.65 -12.07 -1.28
CA LEU A 16 8.71 -13.16 -1.05
C LEU A 16 9.13 -14.38 -1.86
N SER A 17 9.71 -15.38 -1.20
CA SER A 17 10.04 -16.66 -1.81
C SER A 17 8.81 -17.59 -1.78
N GLY A 18 8.22 -17.90 -2.93
CA GLY A 18 7.07 -18.80 -3.03
C GLY A 18 5.89 -18.18 -3.78
N LYS A 19 4.68 -18.34 -3.26
CA LYS A 19 3.46 -17.71 -3.79
C LYS A 19 3.21 -16.37 -3.10
N THR A 20 2.29 -15.58 -3.64
CA THR A 20 1.86 -14.29 -3.10
C THR A 20 0.49 -14.41 -2.41
N ARG A 21 0.28 -15.47 -1.62
CA ARG A 21 -0.96 -15.66 -0.86
C ARG A 21 -0.93 -14.78 0.38
N GLY A 22 -2.09 -14.44 0.94
CA GLY A 22 -2.14 -13.61 2.15
C GLY A 22 -1.40 -14.20 3.35
N GLU A 23 -1.37 -15.53 3.47
CA GLU A 23 -0.56 -16.22 4.49
C GLU A 23 0.94 -15.97 4.30
N ASP A 24 1.44 -16.03 3.05
CA ASP A 24 2.85 -15.82 2.73
C ASP A 24 3.27 -14.39 3.08
N ILE A 25 2.44 -13.41 2.72
CA ILE A 25 2.67 -11.98 3.00
C ILE A 25 2.58 -11.71 4.51
N ALA A 26 1.55 -12.20 5.19
CA ALA A 26 1.36 -11.98 6.63
C ALA A 26 2.54 -12.53 7.46
N ASN A 27 3.07 -13.69 7.08
CA ASN A 27 4.22 -14.27 7.74
C ASN A 27 5.50 -13.45 7.50
N ALA A 28 5.69 -12.93 6.29
CA ALA A 28 6.82 -12.04 5.98
C ALA A 28 6.75 -10.73 6.78
N VAL A 29 5.57 -10.10 6.83
CA VAL A 29 5.34 -8.87 7.61
C VAL A 29 5.57 -9.12 9.10
N GLN A 30 5.00 -10.19 9.66
CA GLN A 30 5.20 -10.54 11.06
C GLN A 30 6.68 -10.76 11.38
N LYS A 31 7.38 -11.54 10.57
CA LYS A 31 8.81 -11.78 10.78
C LYS A 31 9.61 -10.48 10.74
N CYS A 32 9.28 -9.57 9.81
CA CYS A 32 9.96 -8.28 9.71
C CYS A 32 9.74 -7.40 10.96
N LEU A 33 8.53 -7.41 11.54
CA LEU A 33 8.26 -6.72 12.80
C LEU A 33 9.07 -7.34 13.96
N GLU A 34 9.08 -8.67 14.07
CA GLU A 34 9.82 -9.41 15.09
C GLU A 34 11.33 -9.17 14.99
N ASP A 35 11.91 -9.24 13.78
CA ASP A 35 13.33 -9.00 13.52
C ASP A 35 13.75 -7.56 13.89
N ASN A 36 12.82 -6.60 13.84
CA ASN A 36 13.03 -5.21 14.24
C ASN A 36 12.59 -4.91 15.69
N GLY A 37 12.16 -5.91 16.46
CA GLY A 37 11.72 -5.74 17.84
C GLY A 37 10.43 -4.91 18.00
N ILE A 38 9.59 -4.88 16.96
CA ILE A 38 8.31 -4.18 16.96
C ILE A 38 7.22 -5.15 17.39
N ASP A 39 6.57 -4.86 18.51
CA ASP A 39 5.36 -5.56 18.93
C ASP A 39 4.23 -5.28 17.93
N ILE A 40 3.64 -6.34 17.39
CA ILE A 40 2.52 -6.26 16.44
C ILE A 40 1.32 -5.49 17.02
N ASN A 41 1.14 -5.49 18.35
CA ASN A 41 0.08 -4.73 19.04
C ASN A 41 0.37 -3.21 19.12
N LYS A 42 1.44 -2.72 18.50
CA LYS A 42 1.66 -1.28 18.30
C LYS A 42 1.13 -0.78 16.95
N ILE A 43 0.72 -1.69 16.07
CA ILE A 43 0.16 -1.33 14.76
C ILE A 43 -1.25 -0.84 14.96
N VAL A 44 -1.51 0.42 14.61
CA VAL A 44 -2.84 1.04 14.71
C VAL A 44 -3.60 1.05 13.38
N SER A 45 -2.88 0.94 12.27
CA SER A 45 -3.45 0.96 10.92
C SER A 45 -2.60 0.19 9.92
N ILE A 46 -3.23 -0.30 8.87
CA ILE A 46 -2.60 -0.98 7.73
C ILE A 46 -3.13 -0.34 6.44
N GLU A 47 -2.25 0.12 5.56
CA GLU A 47 -2.60 0.66 4.25
C GLU A 47 -2.10 -0.27 3.15
N THR A 48 -2.96 -0.63 2.19
CA THR A 48 -2.66 -1.64 1.17
C THR A 48 -3.23 -1.27 -0.19
N ASP A 49 -2.68 -1.82 -1.27
CA ASP A 49 -3.15 -1.60 -2.65
C ASP A 49 -4.48 -2.31 -3.01
N GLY A 50 -5.15 -2.90 -2.00
CA GLY A 50 -6.44 -3.55 -2.19
C GLY A 50 -6.39 -4.94 -2.80
N ALA A 51 -5.20 -5.50 -3.11
CA ALA A 51 -5.09 -6.81 -3.74
C ALA A 51 -5.85 -7.89 -2.95
N ARG A 52 -6.51 -8.83 -3.64
CA ARG A 52 -7.33 -9.87 -2.99
C ARG A 52 -6.54 -10.76 -2.03
N SER A 53 -5.25 -10.98 -2.30
CA SER A 53 -4.33 -11.68 -1.39
C SER A 53 -4.11 -10.93 -0.08
N ILE A 54 -4.36 -9.62 -0.04
CA ILE A 54 -4.16 -8.75 1.11
C ILE A 54 -5.49 -8.47 1.82
N THR A 55 -6.54 -8.10 1.09
CA THR A 55 -7.84 -7.68 1.64
C THR A 55 -8.88 -8.81 1.79
N GLY A 56 -8.54 -10.04 1.39
CA GLY A 56 -9.48 -11.18 1.48
C GLY A 56 -9.96 -11.46 2.91
N ILE A 57 -11.28 -11.58 3.10
CA ILE A 57 -11.94 -11.69 4.43
C ILE A 57 -11.40 -12.83 5.30
N HIS A 58 -11.06 -13.98 4.70
CA HIS A 58 -10.66 -15.17 5.44
C HIS A 58 -9.16 -15.50 5.36
N ARG A 59 -8.55 -15.18 4.22
CA ARG A 59 -7.19 -15.59 3.83
C ARG A 59 -6.34 -14.43 3.31
N GLY A 60 -6.86 -13.21 3.42
CA GLY A 60 -6.10 -11.99 3.13
C GLY A 60 -5.11 -11.73 4.24
N GLU A 61 -3.95 -11.19 3.90
CA GLU A 61 -2.94 -10.80 4.87
C GLU A 61 -3.52 -9.92 6.00
N THR A 62 -4.28 -8.88 5.68
CA THR A 62 -4.94 -8.01 6.67
C THR A 62 -5.82 -8.82 7.62
N SER A 63 -6.67 -9.72 7.10
CA SER A 63 -7.53 -10.57 7.93
C SER A 63 -6.75 -11.50 8.88
N ILE A 64 -5.53 -11.86 8.51
CA ILE A 64 -4.64 -12.70 9.33
C ILE A 64 -3.97 -11.84 10.41
N LEU A 65 -3.49 -10.64 10.07
CA LEU A 65 -2.90 -9.71 11.04
C LEU A 65 -3.93 -9.21 12.06
N HIS A 66 -5.15 -8.89 11.62
CA HIS A 66 -6.28 -8.52 12.49
C HIS A 66 -6.55 -9.57 13.58
N LYS A 67 -6.38 -10.87 13.28
CA LYS A 67 -6.56 -11.94 14.27
C LYS A 67 -5.43 -12.03 15.30
N LYS A 68 -4.26 -11.47 14.99
CA LYS A 68 -3.06 -11.49 15.85
C LYS A 68 -2.96 -10.24 16.71
N ILE A 69 -3.57 -9.14 16.29
CA ILE A 69 -3.59 -7.88 17.02
C ILE A 69 -4.76 -7.90 18.01
N ASN A 70 -4.49 -7.51 19.26
CA ASN A 70 -5.47 -7.64 20.36
C ASN A 70 -6.44 -6.44 20.49
N HIS A 71 -6.40 -5.52 19.54
CA HIS A 71 -7.23 -4.32 19.50
C HIS A 71 -7.70 -4.05 18.06
N GLU A 72 -8.67 -3.15 17.92
CA GLU A 72 -9.15 -2.71 16.62
C GLU A 72 -8.06 -1.94 15.86
N ILE A 73 -7.93 -2.22 14.56
CA ILE A 73 -7.01 -1.51 13.67
C ILE A 73 -7.72 -1.03 12.42
N LEU A 74 -7.28 0.12 11.90
CA LEU A 74 -7.84 0.71 10.69
C LEU A 74 -7.19 0.07 9.46
N THR A 75 -8.01 -0.42 8.52
CA THR A 75 -7.51 -0.84 7.20
C THR A 75 -7.87 0.25 6.20
N LEU A 76 -6.86 0.82 5.57
CA LEU A 76 -6.99 1.87 4.56
C LEU A 76 -6.55 1.33 3.20
N HIS A 77 -7.13 1.89 2.15
CA HIS A 77 -6.67 1.65 0.79
C HIS A 77 -5.55 2.63 0.44
N CYS A 78 -4.63 2.22 -0.41
CA CYS A 78 -3.61 3.11 -0.94
C CYS A 78 -4.26 4.26 -1.71
N ILE A 79 -4.02 5.49 -1.26
CA ILE A 79 -4.60 6.70 -1.85
C ILE A 79 -4.25 6.83 -3.34
N ILE A 80 -3.03 6.47 -3.73
CA ILE A 80 -2.56 6.52 -5.13
C ILE A 80 -3.38 5.57 -6.01
N HIS A 81 -3.74 4.39 -5.49
CA HIS A 81 -4.56 3.44 -6.23
C HIS A 81 -6.02 3.92 -6.30
N GLU A 82 -6.56 4.48 -5.21
CA GLU A 82 -7.91 5.07 -5.23
C GLU A 82 -8.00 6.23 -6.21
N GLU A 83 -7.01 7.14 -6.23
CA GLU A 83 -6.93 8.25 -7.17
C GLU A 83 -6.87 7.75 -8.62
N ALA A 84 -6.02 6.75 -8.91
CA ALA A 84 -5.91 6.15 -10.23
C ALA A 84 -7.22 5.46 -10.67
N PHE A 85 -7.98 4.90 -9.73
CA PHE A 85 -9.29 4.32 -9.99
C PHE A 85 -10.35 5.42 -10.23
N CYS A 86 -10.40 6.44 -9.39
CA CYS A 86 -11.30 7.59 -9.55
C CYS A 86 -11.09 8.31 -10.88
N ALA A 87 -9.84 8.42 -11.34
CA ALA A 87 -9.52 9.05 -12.62
C ALA A 87 -10.21 8.35 -13.82
N GLN A 88 -10.49 7.04 -13.71
CA GLN A 88 -11.21 6.29 -14.75
C GLN A 88 -12.70 6.65 -14.82
N ALA A 89 -13.24 7.26 -13.77
CA ALA A 89 -14.63 7.71 -13.72
C ALA A 89 -14.82 9.17 -14.19
N PHE A 90 -13.75 9.85 -14.59
CA PHE A 90 -13.86 11.24 -15.04
C PHE A 90 -14.59 11.36 -16.38
N PRO A 91 -15.35 12.45 -16.59
CA PRO A 91 -15.92 12.79 -17.89
C PRO A 91 -14.85 12.83 -18.99
N THR A 92 -15.25 12.46 -20.21
CA THR A 92 -14.36 12.41 -21.38
C THR A 92 -13.61 13.72 -21.59
N GLU A 93 -14.25 14.86 -21.35
CA GLU A 93 -13.67 16.19 -21.51
C GLU A 93 -12.44 16.39 -20.61
N ILE A 94 -12.49 15.89 -19.38
CA ILE A 94 -11.36 15.95 -18.43
C ILE A 94 -10.26 14.99 -18.87
N VAL A 95 -10.62 13.79 -19.33
CA VAL A 95 -9.66 12.79 -19.83
C VAL A 95 -8.91 13.31 -21.05
N GLU A 96 -9.56 14.03 -21.96
CA GLU A 96 -8.93 14.64 -23.13
C GLU A 96 -7.90 15.70 -22.74
N VAL A 97 -8.21 16.56 -21.76
CA VAL A 97 -7.27 17.56 -21.23
C VAL A 97 -6.06 16.87 -20.60
N MET A 98 -6.26 15.88 -19.74
CA MET A 98 -5.15 15.13 -19.12
C MET A 98 -4.27 14.44 -20.17
N ASN A 99 -4.86 13.85 -21.20
CA ASN A 99 -4.10 13.22 -22.29
C ASN A 99 -3.28 14.23 -23.10
N LEU A 100 -3.81 15.44 -23.31
CA LEU A 100 -3.06 16.51 -23.95
C LEU A 100 -1.85 16.93 -23.10
N GLU A 101 -2.02 17.08 -21.78
CA GLU A 101 -0.93 17.39 -20.85
C GLU A 101 0.15 16.30 -20.86
N ILE A 102 -0.24 15.02 -20.75
CA ILE A 102 0.68 13.88 -20.84
C ILE A 102 1.46 13.92 -22.16
N LYS A 103 0.79 14.22 -23.27
CA LYS A 103 1.43 14.32 -24.60
C LYS A 103 2.45 15.46 -24.66
N ILE A 104 2.12 16.62 -24.07
CA ILE A 104 3.04 17.76 -23.98
C ILE A 104 4.26 17.37 -23.16
N ILE A 105 4.07 16.80 -21.97
CA ILE A 105 5.17 16.36 -21.09
C ILE A 105 6.07 15.36 -21.84
N ASN A 106 5.48 14.33 -22.46
CA ASN A 106 6.22 13.33 -23.20
C ASN A 106 6.98 13.89 -24.40
N SER A 107 6.51 14.99 -25.00
CA SER A 107 7.24 15.67 -26.09
C SER A 107 8.49 16.40 -25.62
N THR A 108 8.58 16.71 -24.32
CA THR A 108 9.74 17.36 -23.68
C THR A 108 10.72 16.37 -23.07
N LEU A 109 10.29 15.12 -22.84
CA LEU A 109 11.18 14.07 -22.37
C LEU A 109 12.12 13.64 -23.50
N PRO A 110 13.43 13.54 -23.25
CA PRO A 110 14.35 13.00 -24.25
C PRO A 110 13.94 11.57 -24.61
N SER A 111 14.06 11.21 -25.88
CA SER A 111 13.83 9.83 -26.31
C SER A 111 14.73 8.89 -25.50
N PRO A 112 14.21 7.73 -25.03
CA PRO A 112 15.02 6.78 -24.30
C PRO A 112 16.22 6.38 -25.16
N VAL A 113 17.42 6.58 -24.61
CA VAL A 113 18.71 6.16 -25.19
C VAL A 113 18.89 4.66 -24.99
#